data_AF-B1LY03-F1
#
_entry.id   AF-B1LY03-F1
#
_cell.length_a   1.000
_cell.length_b   1.000
_cell.length_c   1.000
_cell.angle_alpha   90.00
_cell.angle_beta   90.00
_cell.angle_gamma   90.00
#
_symmetry.space_group_name_H-M   'P 1'
#
loop_
_entity.id
_entity.type
_entity.pdbx_description
1 polymer ?
#
loop_
_entity_poly.entity_id
_entity_poly.type
_entity_poly.pdbx_seq_one_letter_code
_entity_poly.pdbx_strand_id
1 'polypeptide(L)'
;MPLHDTTAFSGTVGHVFAHRFTVEADGETHLADLGPKGVAAFPIAHGLRVTLEGERRPSEIKVTRISAEGRDPVEIHHKKPHHPHGPKRAEARAEASADPARALAAVASAGWAVMDAPRRKPKHFEVLGRRPDGAATELHVDFAGTIYREKPADPTKWTAQG
;
A
#
# COMPACT_ATOMS: atom_id res chain seq x y z
N MET A 1 -23.31 8.20 6.40
CA MET A 1 -22.99 6.83 6.89
C MET A 1 -22.86 5.94 5.67
N PRO A 2 -21.77 5.21 5.43
CA PRO A 2 -21.73 4.29 4.29
C PRO A 2 -22.63 3.10 4.60
N LEU A 3 -23.57 2.80 3.70
CA LEU A 3 -24.35 1.58 3.72
C LEU A 3 -23.38 0.42 3.45
N HIS A 4 -23.19 -0.47 4.41
CA HIS A 4 -22.46 -1.72 4.18
C HIS A 4 -23.47 -2.74 3.64
N ASP A 5 -23.56 -2.87 2.32
CA ASP A 5 -24.44 -3.87 1.71
C ASP A 5 -23.87 -5.26 1.99
N THR A 6 -24.51 -5.95 2.94
CA THR A 6 -24.20 -7.36 3.24
C THR A 6 -24.99 -8.23 2.27
N THR A 7 -24.32 -9.23 1.70
CA THR A 7 -24.91 -10.18 0.74
C THR A 7 -24.71 -11.61 1.20
N ALA A 8 -25.65 -12.48 0.85
CA ALA A 8 -25.61 -13.90 1.13
C ALA A 8 -26.09 -14.68 -0.10
N PHE A 9 -25.32 -15.68 -0.53
CA PHE A 9 -25.68 -16.53 -1.67
C PHE A 9 -24.92 -17.87 -1.62
N SER A 10 -25.37 -18.82 -2.43
CA SER A 10 -24.71 -20.12 -2.59
C SER A 10 -24.25 -20.31 -4.03
N GLY A 11 -23.11 -20.96 -4.22
CA GLY A 11 -22.56 -21.18 -5.55
C GLY A 11 -21.43 -22.19 -5.57
N THR A 12 -20.82 -22.35 -6.73
CA THR A 12 -19.69 -23.28 -6.95
C THR A 12 -18.40 -22.49 -7.07
N VAL A 13 -17.37 -22.92 -6.36
CA VAL A 13 -16.03 -22.35 -6.47
C VAL A 13 -15.45 -22.66 -7.84
N GLY A 14 -15.04 -21.63 -8.57
CA GLY A 14 -14.28 -21.75 -9.82
C GLY A 14 -12.78 -21.70 -9.53
N HIS A 15 -12.17 -20.53 -9.69
CA HIS A 15 -10.73 -20.33 -9.53
C HIS A 15 -10.36 -19.95 -8.09
N VAL A 16 -9.17 -20.36 -7.65
CA VAL A 16 -8.63 -20.05 -6.31
C VAL A 16 -7.27 -19.35 -6.46
N PHE A 17 -7.12 -18.19 -5.83
CA PHE A 17 -5.96 -17.31 -5.86
C PHE A 17 -5.54 -16.95 -4.41
N ALA A 18 -4.68 -17.76 -3.81
CA ALA A 18 -4.30 -17.63 -2.40
C ALA A 18 -5.52 -17.59 -1.47
N HIS A 19 -5.91 -16.41 -0.97
CA HIS A 19 -7.07 -16.23 -0.09
C HIS A 19 -8.34 -15.71 -0.78
N ARG A 20 -8.25 -15.50 -2.10
CA ARG A 20 -9.37 -15.09 -2.94
C ARG A 20 -9.80 -16.22 -3.85
N PHE A 21 -11.06 -16.24 -4.23
CA PHE A 21 -11.61 -17.27 -5.11
C PHE A 21 -12.85 -16.76 -5.81
N THR A 22 -13.17 -17.33 -6.97
CA THR A 22 -14.40 -17.01 -7.69
C THR A 22 -15.50 -17.99 -7.28
N VAL A 23 -16.74 -17.50 -7.21
CA VAL A 23 -17.94 -18.30 -7.00
C VAL A 23 -18.92 -18.00 -8.10
N GLU A 24 -19.35 -19.04 -8.80
CA GLU A 24 -20.43 -18.97 -9.79
C GLU A 24 -21.77 -19.19 -9.10
N ALA A 25 -22.66 -18.21 -9.19
CA ALA A 25 -24.01 -18.24 -8.63
C ALA A 25 -24.96 -17.46 -9.56
N ASP A 26 -26.16 -17.99 -9.81
CA ASP A 26 -27.18 -17.33 -10.62
C ASP A 26 -26.72 -16.84 -12.02
N GLY A 27 -25.75 -17.55 -12.62
CA GLY A 27 -25.16 -17.20 -13.92
C GLY A 27 -24.12 -16.07 -13.86
N GLU A 28 -23.84 -15.53 -12.68
CA GLU A 28 -22.80 -14.53 -12.45
C GLU A 28 -21.56 -15.13 -11.77
N THR A 29 -20.40 -14.50 -12.01
CA THR A 29 -19.16 -14.81 -11.31
C THR A 29 -18.87 -13.74 -10.28
N HIS A 30 -18.73 -14.15 -9.02
CA HIS A 30 -18.40 -13.26 -7.91
C HIS A 30 -16.99 -13.53 -7.39
N LEU A 31 -16.22 -12.48 -7.12
CA LEU A 31 -14.93 -12.59 -6.43
C LEU A 31 -15.15 -12.51 -4.92
N ALA A 32 -14.66 -13.49 -4.17
CA ALA A 32 -14.77 -13.58 -2.72
C ALA A 32 -13.38 -13.63 -2.05
N ASP A 33 -13.27 -13.06 -0.85
CA ASP A 33 -12.04 -12.99 -0.05
C ASP A 33 -12.29 -13.49 1.39
N LEU A 34 -11.66 -14.62 1.76
CA LEU A 34 -11.68 -15.17 3.14
C LEU A 34 -10.55 -14.62 4.03
N GLY A 35 -9.57 -13.96 3.44
CA GLY A 35 -8.31 -13.60 4.07
C GLY A 35 -7.46 -14.81 4.44
N PRO A 36 -6.20 -14.61 4.83
CA PRO A 36 -5.28 -15.70 5.14
C PRO A 36 -5.77 -16.62 6.26
N LYS A 37 -6.41 -16.05 7.29
CA LYS A 37 -6.96 -16.83 8.42
C LYS A 37 -8.19 -17.63 8.01
N GLY A 38 -9.05 -17.06 7.18
CA GLY A 38 -10.26 -17.75 6.71
C GLY A 38 -9.91 -18.94 5.83
N VAL A 39 -8.95 -18.83 4.91
CA VAL A 39 -8.50 -20.00 4.11
C VAL A 39 -7.81 -21.06 4.96
N ALA A 40 -7.06 -20.68 5.99
CA ALA A 40 -6.47 -21.64 6.92
C ALA A 40 -7.53 -22.42 7.71
N ALA A 41 -8.64 -21.77 8.08
CA ALA A 41 -9.75 -22.38 8.82
C ALA A 41 -10.74 -23.14 7.90
N PHE A 42 -10.89 -22.69 6.66
CA PHE A 42 -11.79 -23.28 5.67
C PHE A 42 -11.07 -23.42 4.32
N PRO A 43 -10.38 -24.56 4.08
CA PRO A 43 -9.68 -24.80 2.83
C PRO A 43 -10.64 -24.82 1.63
N ILE A 44 -10.33 -23.96 0.65
CA ILE A 44 -11.10 -23.81 -0.59
C ILE A 44 -10.44 -24.60 -1.73
N ALA A 45 -11.27 -25.24 -2.53
CA ALA A 45 -10.85 -25.96 -3.73
C ALA A 45 -11.85 -25.70 -4.88
N HIS A 46 -11.36 -25.79 -6.11
CA HIS A 46 -12.19 -25.75 -7.32
C HIS A 46 -13.30 -26.81 -7.24
N GLY A 47 -14.51 -26.45 -7.68
CA GLY A 47 -15.69 -27.32 -7.70
C GLY A 47 -16.41 -27.44 -6.36
N LEU A 48 -15.89 -26.86 -5.28
CA LEU A 48 -16.55 -26.89 -3.97
C LEU A 48 -17.83 -26.05 -3.99
N ARG A 49 -18.95 -26.63 -3.59
CA ARG A 49 -20.19 -25.87 -3.36
C ARG A 49 -20.16 -25.23 -1.98
N VAL A 50 -20.41 -23.93 -1.93
CA VAL A 50 -20.35 -23.13 -0.70
C VAL A 50 -21.56 -22.23 -0.57
N THR A 51 -21.92 -21.91 0.66
CA THR A 51 -22.80 -20.80 1.02
C THR A 51 -21.94 -19.73 1.69
N LEU A 52 -22.06 -18.49 1.22
CA LEU A 52 -21.28 -17.36 1.69
C LEU A 52 -22.20 -16.26 2.22
N GLU A 53 -21.73 -15.61 3.28
CA GLU A 53 -22.23 -14.31 3.73
C GLU A 53 -21.03 -13.35 3.81
N GLY A 54 -21.22 -12.11 3.41
CA GLY A 54 -20.14 -11.13 3.47
C GLY A 54 -20.54 -9.73 3.05
N GLU A 55 -19.61 -8.81 3.23
CA GLU A 55 -19.78 -7.42 2.82
C GLU A 55 -19.44 -7.24 1.34
N ARG A 56 -20.37 -6.70 0.55
CA ARG A 56 -20.13 -6.34 -0.84
C ARG A 56 -19.24 -5.09 -0.90
N ARG A 57 -18.05 -5.24 -1.47
CA ARG A 57 -17.16 -4.14 -1.86
C ARG A 57 -17.24 -3.93 -3.38
N PRO A 58 -16.76 -2.78 -3.89
CA PRO A 58 -16.75 -2.53 -5.33
C PRO A 58 -16.02 -3.61 -6.16
N SER A 59 -15.01 -4.27 -5.59
CA SER A 59 -14.17 -5.26 -6.28
C SER A 59 -14.37 -6.71 -5.85
N GLU A 60 -14.92 -6.95 -4.66
CA GLU A 60 -14.99 -8.29 -4.06
C GLU A 60 -16.06 -8.38 -2.97
N ILE A 61 -16.39 -9.59 -2.54
CA ILE A 61 -17.15 -9.84 -1.32
C ILE A 61 -16.16 -10.19 -0.21
N LYS A 62 -16.18 -9.40 0.86
CA LYS A 62 -15.40 -9.70 2.06
C LYS A 62 -16.19 -10.68 2.92
N VAL A 63 -15.84 -11.96 2.86
CA VAL A 63 -16.64 -13.04 3.43
C VAL A 63 -16.57 -13.01 4.95
N THR A 64 -17.70 -12.91 5.63
CA THR A 64 -17.81 -12.96 7.10
C THR A 64 -18.28 -14.32 7.61
N ARG A 65 -18.91 -15.14 6.77
CA ARG A 65 -19.28 -16.52 7.09
C ARG A 65 -19.23 -17.40 5.85
N ILE A 66 -18.74 -18.62 6.00
CA ILE A 66 -18.70 -19.62 4.93
C ILE A 66 -19.12 -20.99 5.48
N SER A 67 -19.87 -21.74 4.69
CA SER A 67 -20.19 -23.13 4.96
C SER A 67 -20.21 -23.96 3.68
N ALA A 68 -20.01 -25.27 3.82
CA ALA A 68 -20.25 -26.26 2.77
C ALA A 68 -20.90 -27.49 3.40
N GLU A 69 -21.55 -28.31 2.58
CA GLU A 69 -22.15 -29.56 3.02
C GLU A 69 -21.12 -30.47 3.72
N GLY A 70 -21.49 -31.04 4.86
CA GLY A 70 -20.61 -31.91 5.64
C GLY A 70 -19.44 -31.20 6.34
N ARG A 71 -19.45 -29.86 6.40
CA ARG A 71 -18.44 -29.06 7.13
C ARG A 71 -19.12 -28.12 8.10
N ASP A 72 -18.50 -27.93 9.26
CA ASP A 72 -18.94 -26.89 10.19
C ASP A 72 -18.81 -25.50 9.55
N PRO A 73 -19.80 -24.62 9.72
CA PRO A 73 -19.68 -23.24 9.28
C PRO A 73 -18.53 -22.53 9.98
N VAL A 74 -17.80 -21.70 9.23
CA VAL A 74 -16.71 -20.89 9.76
C VAL A 74 -17.10 -19.42 9.72
N GLU A 75 -17.10 -18.79 10.90
CA GLU A 75 -17.15 -17.34 11.02
C GLU A 75 -15.76 -16.74 10.81
N ILE A 76 -15.72 -15.68 10.01
CA ILE A 76 -14.47 -15.04 9.60
C ILE A 76 -14.47 -13.63 10.18
N HIS A 77 -13.73 -13.49 11.28
CA HIS A 77 -13.40 -12.19 11.82
C HIS A 77 -12.23 -11.60 11.05
N HIS A 78 -12.55 -10.88 9.98
CA HIS A 78 -11.62 -9.91 9.42
C HIS A 78 -11.38 -8.86 10.50
N LYS A 79 -10.25 -8.96 11.21
CA LYS A 79 -9.72 -7.76 11.84
C LYS A 79 -9.65 -6.76 10.70
N LYS A 80 -10.39 -5.65 10.78
CA LYS A 80 -10.05 -4.47 10.00
C LYS A 80 -8.55 -4.38 10.15
N PRO A 81 -7.77 -4.30 9.05
CA PRO A 81 -6.44 -3.80 9.21
C PRO A 81 -6.64 -2.56 10.05
N HIS A 82 -6.15 -2.56 11.28
CA HIS A 82 -5.61 -1.34 11.81
C HIS A 82 -4.55 -1.05 10.75
N HIS A 83 -4.94 -0.34 9.70
CA HIS A 83 -4.12 0.73 9.21
C HIS A 83 -4.05 1.62 10.43
N PRO A 84 -2.97 1.57 11.23
CA PRO A 84 -2.65 2.78 11.93
C PRO A 84 -2.63 3.84 10.82
N HIS A 85 -3.57 4.79 10.88
CA HIS A 85 -3.26 6.12 10.41
C HIS A 85 -2.03 6.52 11.23
N GLY A 86 -0.82 6.27 10.72
CA GLY A 86 0.36 6.37 11.56
C GLY A 86 1.51 5.49 11.11
N PRO A 87 2.57 6.07 10.53
CA PRO A 87 3.72 5.34 10.02
C PRO A 87 4.70 4.86 11.10
N LYS A 88 4.28 4.60 12.34
CA LYS A 88 5.21 4.48 13.50
C LYS A 88 6.30 3.41 13.41
N ARG A 89 6.09 2.30 12.68
CA ARG A 89 7.15 1.26 12.50
C ARG A 89 8.04 1.52 11.29
N ALA A 90 7.53 2.18 10.26
CA ALA A 90 8.34 2.62 9.11
C ALA A 90 9.11 3.90 9.45
N GLU A 91 8.51 4.82 10.20
CA GLU A 91 9.13 6.03 10.77
C GLU A 91 10.27 5.68 11.71
N ALA A 92 10.11 4.76 12.66
CA ALA A 92 11.22 4.42 13.56
C ALA A 92 12.44 3.83 12.81
N ARG A 93 12.21 3.10 11.70
CA ARG A 93 13.28 2.56 10.85
C ARG A 93 13.79 3.58 9.83
N ALA A 94 12.95 4.52 9.40
CA ALA A 94 13.28 5.62 8.51
C ALA A 94 13.99 6.77 9.23
N GLU A 95 13.65 7.06 10.50
CA GLU A 95 14.29 8.04 11.37
C GLU A 95 15.74 7.68 11.63
N ALA A 96 16.06 6.39 11.80
CA ALA A 96 17.43 5.91 11.87
C ALA A 96 18.21 6.01 10.54
N SER A 97 17.52 6.16 9.39
CA SER A 97 18.14 6.27 8.06
C SER A 97 18.08 7.68 7.44
N ALA A 98 17.35 8.61 8.05
CA ALA A 98 17.13 9.95 7.54
C ALA A 98 18.24 10.92 7.99
N ASP A 99 19.49 10.52 7.78
CA ASP A 99 20.65 11.39 8.01
C ASP A 99 20.80 12.34 6.80
N PRO A 100 20.63 13.66 6.98
CA PRO A 100 20.80 14.63 5.90
C PRO A 100 22.23 14.62 5.33
N ALA A 101 23.25 14.25 6.10
CA ALA A 101 24.63 14.19 5.61
C ALA A 101 24.78 13.18 4.48
N ARG A 102 24.06 12.06 4.53
CA ARG A 102 24.07 11.05 3.47
C ARG A 102 23.48 11.57 2.16
N ALA A 103 22.38 12.33 2.24
CA ALA A 103 21.76 12.94 1.06
C ALA A 103 22.68 14.00 0.45
N LEU A 104 23.31 14.84 1.29
CA LEU A 104 24.28 15.85 0.84
C LEU A 104 25.51 15.22 0.18
N ALA A 105 26.06 14.15 0.77
CA ALA A 105 27.20 13.42 0.21
C ALA A 105 26.87 12.79 -1.14
N ALA A 106 25.66 12.24 -1.31
CA ALA A 106 25.21 11.69 -2.59
C ALA A 106 25.08 12.77 -3.66
N VAL A 107 24.50 13.92 -3.33
CA VAL A 107 24.36 15.07 -4.23
C VAL A 107 25.73 15.61 -4.66
N ALA A 108 26.65 15.78 -3.71
CA ALA A 108 28.02 16.19 -4.01
C ALA A 108 28.76 15.17 -4.89
N SER A 109 28.63 13.87 -4.58
CA SER A 109 29.24 12.79 -5.37
C SER A 109 28.70 12.71 -6.79
N ALA A 110 27.45 13.15 -7.00
CA ALA A 110 26.82 13.27 -8.31
C ALA A 110 27.20 14.55 -9.07
N GLY A 111 28.14 15.35 -8.56
CA GLY A 111 28.68 16.53 -9.24
C GLY A 111 27.85 17.81 -9.08
N TRP A 112 26.96 17.85 -8.08
CA TRP A 112 26.17 19.03 -7.77
C TRP A 112 26.79 19.85 -6.64
N ALA A 113 26.85 21.16 -6.81
CA ALA A 113 27.10 22.09 -5.70
C ALA A 113 25.79 22.28 -4.92
N VAL A 114 25.80 21.93 -3.63
CA VAL A 114 24.66 22.17 -2.74
C VAL A 114 24.59 23.66 -2.41
N MET A 115 23.42 24.26 -2.59
CA MET A 115 23.22 25.71 -2.43
C MET A 115 22.52 26.10 -1.13
N ASP A 116 21.81 25.18 -0.47
CA ASP A 116 21.02 25.43 0.74
C ASP A 116 20.87 24.15 1.58
N ALA A 117 20.42 24.30 2.82
CA ALA A 117 20.15 23.19 3.73
C ALA A 117 19.09 22.23 3.15
N PRO A 118 19.27 20.90 3.32
CA PRO A 118 18.32 19.93 2.80
C PRO A 118 16.99 20.01 3.57
N ARG A 119 15.88 20.00 2.86
CA ARG A 119 14.53 20.03 3.45
C ARG A 119 14.01 18.61 3.61
N ARG A 120 13.74 18.20 4.85
CA ARG A 120 13.22 16.86 5.17
C ARG A 120 11.75 16.72 4.77
N LYS A 121 11.43 15.64 4.06
CA LYS A 121 10.07 15.15 3.80
C LYS A 121 9.89 13.77 4.45
N PRO A 122 8.64 13.26 4.58
CA PRO A 122 8.41 11.97 5.22
C PRO A 122 9.14 10.77 4.56
N LYS A 123 9.53 10.88 3.28
CA LYS A 123 10.13 9.78 2.50
C LYS A 123 11.45 10.10 1.79
N HIS A 124 11.91 11.36 1.82
CA HIS A 124 13.10 11.82 1.09
C HIS A 124 13.58 13.18 1.63
N PHE A 125 14.74 13.63 1.15
CA PHE A 125 15.19 15.01 1.25
C PHE A 125 15.01 15.72 -0.08
N GLU A 126 14.60 16.99 0.00
CA GLU A 126 14.70 17.92 -1.12
C GLU A 126 15.99 18.73 -0.93
N VAL A 127 16.87 18.72 -1.92
CA VAL A 127 18.17 19.41 -1.89
C VAL A 127 18.22 20.40 -3.03
N LEU A 128 18.59 21.64 -2.75
CA LEU A 128 18.87 22.62 -3.79
C LEU A 128 20.29 22.44 -4.29
N GLY A 129 20.42 22.05 -5.56
CA GLY A 129 21.70 21.78 -6.21
C GLY A 129 21.88 22.60 -7.49
N ARG A 130 23.13 22.85 -7.85
CA ARG A 130 23.50 23.43 -9.14
C ARG A 130 24.75 22.74 -9.71
N ARG A 131 24.72 22.38 -11.00
CA ARG A 131 25.92 21.95 -11.74
C ARG A 131 26.72 23.18 -12.21
N PRO A 132 28.02 23.06 -12.52
CA PRO A 132 28.77 24.13 -13.17
C PRO A 132 28.00 24.66 -14.38
N ASP A 133 27.74 25.97 -14.42
CA ASP A 133 26.95 26.68 -15.44
C ASP A 133 25.47 26.25 -15.61
N GLY A 134 24.95 25.45 -14.69
CA GLY A 134 23.57 24.95 -14.71
C GLY A 134 22.57 25.87 -14.00
N ALA A 135 21.29 25.69 -14.31
CA ALA A 135 20.21 26.27 -13.53
C ALA A 135 20.12 25.63 -12.13
N ALA A 136 19.59 26.39 -11.17
CA ALA A 136 19.27 25.83 -9.86
C ALA A 136 18.19 24.74 -10.00
N THR A 137 18.43 23.59 -9.38
CA THR A 137 17.62 22.39 -9.51
C THR A 137 17.28 21.85 -8.13
N GLU A 138 16.02 21.50 -7.93
CA GLU A 138 15.60 20.75 -6.76
C GLU A 138 15.77 19.26 -7.02
N LEU A 139 16.59 18.62 -6.20
CA LEU A 139 16.90 17.20 -6.24
C LEU A 139 16.12 16.48 -5.15
N HIS A 140 15.45 15.39 -5.49
CA HIS A 140 14.79 14.53 -4.52
C HIS A 140 15.68 13.32 -4.26
N VAL A 141 16.13 13.18 -3.02
CA VAL A 141 17.08 12.17 -2.59
C VAL A 141 16.42 11.27 -1.56
N ASP A 142 16.29 9.98 -1.84
CA ASP A 142 15.77 9.04 -0.84
C ASP A 142 16.74 8.90 0.36
N PHE A 143 16.31 8.23 1.43
CA PHE A 143 17.15 8.00 2.62
C PHE A 143 18.32 7.02 2.36
N ALA A 144 18.35 6.36 1.20
CA ALA A 144 19.48 5.56 0.75
C ALA A 144 20.57 6.39 0.04
N GLY A 145 20.30 7.67 -0.25
CA GLY A 145 21.19 8.55 -1.02
C GLY A 145 20.98 8.45 -2.54
N THR A 146 19.86 7.89 -3.01
CA THR A 146 19.55 7.83 -4.44
C THR A 146 18.84 9.11 -4.86
N ILE A 147 19.41 9.84 -5.82
CA ILE A 147 18.71 10.92 -6.52
C ILE A 147 17.74 10.29 -7.52
N TYR A 148 16.44 10.37 -7.25
CA TYR A 148 15.42 9.72 -8.10
C TYR A 148 14.58 10.71 -8.91
N ARG A 149 14.71 12.02 -8.63
CA ARG A 149 14.03 13.08 -9.37
C ARG A 149 14.82 14.38 -9.33
N GLU A 150 14.87 15.03 -10.48
CA GLU A 150 15.42 16.37 -10.66
C GLU A 150 14.32 17.25 -11.26
N LYS A 151 14.16 18.48 -10.77
CA LYS A 151 13.25 19.45 -11.37
C LYS A 151 13.79 20.87 -11.21
N PRO A 152 13.40 21.82 -12.07
CA PRO A 152 13.76 23.22 -11.89
C PRO A 152 13.40 23.70 -10.47
N ALA A 153 14.32 24.43 -9.84
CA ALA A 153 14.08 24.99 -8.53
C ALA A 153 12.93 26.01 -8.60
N ASP A 154 11.94 25.85 -7.72
CA ASP A 154 10.87 26.83 -7.56
C ASP A 154 11.43 28.06 -6.81
N PRO A 155 11.50 29.25 -7.43
CA PRO A 155 12.06 30.42 -6.79
C PRO A 155 11.27 30.80 -5.55
N THR A 156 9.93 30.68 -5.52
CA THR A 156 9.12 31.02 -4.33
C THR A 156 9.43 30.12 -3.14
N LYS A 157 9.86 28.90 -3.42
CA LYS A 157 10.21 27.88 -2.42
C LYS A 157 11.62 28.04 -1.86
N TRP A 158 12.56 28.52 -2.68
CA TRP A 158 14.00 28.53 -2.40
C TRP A 158 14.63 29.93 -2.29
N THR A 159 13.91 31.02 -2.58
CA THR A 159 14.37 32.41 -2.35
C THR A 159 13.90 33.02 -1.03
N ALA A 160 13.20 32.25 -0.18
CA ALA A 160 12.65 32.75 1.09
C ALA A 160 13.65 32.88 2.26
N GLN A 161 14.96 32.94 1.99
CA GLN A 161 15.99 33.28 2.97
C GLN A 161 16.98 34.27 2.36
N GLY A 162 16.64 35.55 2.49
CA GLY A 162 17.59 36.67 2.49
C GLY A 162 17.75 37.17 3.92
#